data_AF-A0A559SR98-F1
#
_entry.id   AF-A0A559SR98-F1
#
_cell.length_a   1.000
_cell.length_b   1.000
_cell.length_c   1.000
_cell.angle_alpha   90.00
_cell.angle_beta   90.00
_cell.angle_gamma   90.00
#
_symmetry.space_group_name_H-M   'P 1'
#
loop_
_entity.id
_entity.type
_entity.pdbx_description
1 polymer ?
#
loop_
_entity_poly.entity_id
_entity_poly.type
_entity_poly.pdbx_seq_one_letter_code
_entity_poly.pdbx_strand_id
1 'polypeptide(L)'
;MLRAIANVIARMFKAGAGALRWTENFVLSPFRAIFGGGGALPNPEFSPTMTSTDLLEEYEANRQAQAWLQRTDRDGTETVMKNAASSAAARATIDLSPVRSDARLTLLTMDDVELKALAAASPSKVRKWLEGKEHGIFGVPVVTTLSNKPVSAPVQPVVGMTPQARMIWRIQSRLGKPDHSKEFRIA
;
A
#
# COMPACT_ATOMS: atom_id res chain seq x y z
N MET A 1 70.22 -12.01 -16.25
CA MET A 1 68.87 -11.63 -16.75
C MET A 1 67.76 -11.83 -15.72
N LEU A 2 67.73 -12.93 -14.96
CA LEU A 2 66.69 -13.20 -13.93
C LEU A 2 66.55 -12.09 -12.86
N ARG A 3 67.65 -11.47 -12.42
CA ARG A 3 67.63 -10.36 -11.45
C ARG A 3 66.97 -9.09 -11.98
N ALA A 4 67.07 -8.84 -13.29
CA ALA A 4 66.43 -7.67 -13.91
C ALA A 4 64.91 -7.85 -13.99
N ILE A 5 64.44 -9.05 -14.34
CA ILE A 5 63.02 -9.42 -14.38
C ILE A 5 62.42 -9.37 -12.98
N ALA A 6 63.12 -9.89 -11.96
CA ALA A 6 62.68 -9.83 -10.57
C ALA A 6 62.52 -8.37 -10.07
N ASN A 7 63.44 -7.48 -10.44
CA ASN A 7 63.35 -6.06 -10.05
C ASN A 7 62.21 -5.31 -10.76
N VAL A 8 61.88 -5.67 -12.00
CA VAL A 8 60.73 -5.09 -12.73
C VAL A 8 59.41 -5.55 -12.11
N ILE A 9 59.29 -6.83 -11.78
CA ILE A 9 58.11 -7.39 -11.09
C ILE A 9 57.94 -6.73 -9.71
N ALA A 10 59.02 -6.60 -8.93
CA ALA A 10 58.98 -5.95 -7.63
C ALA A 10 58.58 -4.47 -7.70
N ARG A 11 58.99 -3.75 -8.76
CA ARG A 11 58.57 -2.36 -9.01
C ARG A 11 57.12 -2.26 -9.43
N MET A 12 56.61 -3.19 -10.26
CA MET A 12 55.18 -3.27 -10.60
C MET A 12 54.32 -3.52 -9.36
N PHE A 13 54.71 -4.44 -8.48
CA PHE A 13 53.97 -4.71 -7.24
C PHE A 13 54.00 -3.52 -6.27
N LYS A 14 55.14 -2.83 -6.12
CA LYS A 14 55.22 -1.61 -5.31
C LYS A 14 54.40 -0.45 -5.89
N ALA A 15 54.42 -0.28 -7.21
CA ALA A 15 53.60 0.74 -7.88
C ALA A 15 52.10 0.41 -7.78
N GLY A 16 51.72 -0.86 -7.94
CA GLY A 16 50.34 -1.32 -7.81
C GLY A 16 49.79 -1.17 -6.39
N ALA A 17 50.58 -1.54 -5.38
CA ALA A 17 50.19 -1.35 -3.98
C ALA A 17 50.08 0.14 -3.59
N GLY A 18 50.94 1.00 -4.14
CA GLY A 18 50.86 2.45 -3.97
C GLY A 18 49.62 3.05 -4.64
N ALA A 19 49.32 2.61 -5.87
CA ALA A 19 48.15 3.06 -6.63
C ALA A 19 46.84 2.66 -5.94
N LEU A 20 46.73 1.43 -5.44
CA LEU A 20 45.57 0.94 -4.69
C LEU A 20 45.28 1.78 -3.44
N ARG A 21 46.31 2.05 -2.64
CA ARG A 21 46.18 2.91 -1.44
C ARG A 21 45.83 4.35 -1.79
N TRP A 22 46.37 4.87 -2.89
CA TRP A 22 46.04 6.22 -3.35
C TRP A 22 44.59 6.31 -3.83
N THR A 23 44.10 5.34 -4.60
CA THR A 23 42.70 5.30 -5.06
C THR A 23 41.72 5.10 -3.92
N GLU A 24 42.05 4.27 -2.94
CA GLU A 24 41.21 4.05 -1.76
C GLU A 24 41.08 5.34 -0.94
N ASN A 25 42.19 6.05 -0.70
CA ASN A 25 42.15 7.32 -0.01
C ASN A 25 41.43 8.42 -0.81
N PHE A 26 41.57 8.47 -2.15
CA PHE A 26 40.89 9.49 -2.95
C PHE A 26 39.38 9.29 -2.96
N VAL A 27 38.92 8.05 -3.20
CA VAL A 27 37.49 7.71 -3.26
C VAL A 27 36.85 7.82 -1.88
N LEU A 28 37.53 7.41 -0.81
CA LEU A 28 36.98 7.43 0.54
C LEU A 28 37.23 8.74 1.29
N SER A 29 38.07 9.65 0.79
CA SER A 29 38.33 10.95 1.45
C SER A 29 37.06 11.80 1.67
N PRO A 30 36.15 12.00 0.70
CA PRO A 30 34.93 12.78 0.95
C PRO A 30 34.01 12.08 1.96
N PHE A 31 33.91 10.75 1.89
CA PHE A 31 33.11 9.98 2.83
C PHE A 31 33.72 9.99 4.24
N ARG A 32 35.05 9.98 4.39
CA ARG A 32 35.71 10.14 5.70
C ARG A 32 35.59 11.56 6.25
N ALA A 33 35.57 12.58 5.39
CA ALA A 33 35.33 13.95 5.84
C ALA A 33 33.89 14.15 6.36
N ILE A 34 32.91 13.48 5.75
CA ILE A 34 31.49 13.60 6.12
C ILE A 34 31.09 12.62 7.25
N PHE A 35 31.63 11.39 7.24
CA PHE A 35 31.20 10.29 8.13
C PHE A 35 32.31 9.73 9.04
N GLY A 36 33.58 10.07 8.79
CA GLY A 36 34.75 9.52 9.51
C GLY A 36 35.38 10.47 10.53
N GLY A 37 34.86 11.69 10.65
CA GLY A 37 35.32 12.69 11.62
C GLY A 37 34.68 12.48 12.98
N GLY A 38 35.16 11.49 13.74
CA GLY A 38 34.93 11.38 15.20
C GLY A 38 35.63 12.47 16.02
N GLY A 39 35.73 13.68 15.48
CA GLY A 39 36.12 14.87 16.23
C GLY A 39 34.86 15.42 16.89
N ALA A 40 34.88 15.47 18.22
CA ALA A 40 33.83 15.97 19.09
C ALA A 40 33.08 17.16 18.46
N LEU A 41 31.96 16.87 17.80
CA LEU A 41 30.87 17.83 17.73
C LEU A 41 30.53 18.15 19.19
N PRO A 42 30.36 19.43 19.57
CA PRO A 42 29.86 19.76 20.89
C PRO A 42 28.58 18.95 21.07
N ASN A 43 28.60 18.02 22.04
CA ASN A 43 27.42 17.24 22.37
C ASN A 43 26.32 18.27 22.61
N PRO A 44 25.27 18.32 21.78
CA PRO A 44 24.14 19.16 22.11
C PRO A 44 23.70 18.71 23.50
N GLU A 45 23.60 19.64 24.45
CA GLU A 45 23.00 19.36 25.74
C GLU A 45 21.58 18.89 25.47
N PHE A 46 21.41 17.58 25.39
CA PHE A 46 20.13 16.95 25.21
C PHE A 46 19.45 17.07 26.56
N SER A 47 18.74 18.16 26.78
CA SER A 47 17.73 18.27 27.82
C SER A 47 16.49 17.56 27.28
N PRO A 48 16.23 16.28 27.63
CA PRO A 48 15.02 15.62 27.17
C PRO A 48 13.83 16.39 27.72
N THR A 49 13.08 17.04 26.83
CA THR A 49 11.80 17.67 27.19
C THR A 49 10.73 16.62 27.50
N MET A 50 10.97 15.37 27.08
CA MET A 50 10.10 14.22 27.35
C MET A 50 10.69 13.34 28.45
N THR A 51 9.83 12.93 29.36
CA THR A 51 10.20 11.96 30.39
C THR A 51 10.31 10.56 29.78
N SER A 52 11.10 9.66 30.40
CA SER A 52 11.25 8.28 29.91
C SER A 52 9.92 7.51 29.85
N THR A 53 8.93 7.94 30.65
CA THR A 53 7.56 7.42 30.63
C THR A 53 6.80 7.84 29.39
N ASP A 54 6.96 9.09 28.92
CA ASP A 54 6.31 9.57 27.70
C ASP A 54 6.82 8.80 26.46
N LEU A 55 8.12 8.48 26.42
CA LEU A 55 8.71 7.68 25.34
C LEU A 55 8.20 6.24 25.32
N LEU A 56 7.96 5.65 26.48
CA LEU A 56 7.38 4.31 26.59
C LEU A 56 5.92 4.31 26.13
N GLU A 57 5.15 5.32 26.53
CA GLU A 57 3.76 5.48 26.12
C GLU A 57 3.63 5.67 24.60
N GLU A 58 4.46 6.52 24.00
CA GLU A 58 4.49 6.71 22.55
C GLU A 58 4.91 5.43 21.81
N TYR A 59 5.89 4.69 22.34
CA TYR A 59 6.30 3.41 21.76
C TYR A 59 5.18 2.37 21.82
N GLU A 60 4.49 2.25 22.95
CA GLU A 60 3.38 1.32 23.11
C GLU A 60 2.19 1.69 22.22
N ALA A 61 1.84 2.97 22.15
CA ALA A 61 0.80 3.48 21.26
C ALA A 61 1.12 3.18 19.79
N ASN A 62 2.37 3.43 19.35
CA ASN A 62 2.81 3.11 18.00
C ASN A 62 2.80 1.60 17.72
N ARG A 63 3.22 0.78 18.68
CA ARG A 63 3.20 -0.68 18.56
C ARG A 63 1.77 -1.22 18.43
N GLN A 64 0.84 -0.70 19.22
CA GLN A 64 -0.56 -1.07 19.15
C GLN A 64 -1.20 -0.64 17.83
N ALA A 65 -0.93 0.57 17.37
CA ALA A 65 -1.39 1.06 16.07
C ALA A 65 -0.88 0.20 14.91
N GLN A 66 0.40 -0.17 14.91
CA GLN A 66 0.97 -1.06 13.90
C GLN A 66 0.39 -2.48 13.96
N ALA A 67 0.20 -3.02 15.17
CA ALA A 67 -0.38 -4.35 15.35
C ALA A 67 -1.84 -4.42 14.86
N TRP A 68 -2.62 -3.36 15.09
CA TRP A 68 -4.00 -3.27 14.61
C TRP A 68 -4.06 -3.25 13.08
N LEU A 69 -3.25 -2.40 12.43
CA LEU A 69 -3.18 -2.31 10.97
C LEU A 69 -2.77 -3.65 10.30
N GLN A 70 -1.79 -4.35 10.88
CA GLN A 70 -1.33 -5.64 10.35
C GLN A 70 -2.38 -6.76 10.50
N ARG A 71 -3.16 -6.77 11.58
CA ARG A 71 -4.23 -7.75 11.79
C ARG A 71 -5.37 -7.55 10.80
N THR A 72 -5.85 -6.31 10.65
CA THR A 72 -6.94 -6.00 9.73
C THR A 72 -6.64 -6.39 8.28
N ASP A 73 -5.40 -6.16 7.82
CA ASP A 73 -5.00 -6.53 6.46
C ASP A 73 -4.88 -8.06 6.29
N ARG A 74 -4.35 -8.76 7.29
CA ARG A 74 -4.30 -10.23 7.28
C ARG A 74 -5.70 -10.84 7.24
N ASP A 75 -6.59 -10.39 8.12
CA ASP A 75 -7.97 -10.89 8.21
C ASP A 75 -8.74 -10.62 6.91
N GLY A 76 -8.52 -9.45 6.29
CA GLY A 76 -9.04 -9.12 4.97
C GLY A 76 -8.56 -10.09 3.89
N THR A 77 -7.25 -10.35 3.79
CA THR A 77 -6.71 -11.30 2.80
C THR A 77 -7.24 -12.72 2.98
N GLU A 78 -7.32 -13.20 4.22
CA GLU A 78 -7.80 -14.55 4.53
C GLU A 78 -9.30 -14.70 4.21
N THR A 79 -10.08 -13.66 4.50
CA THR A 79 -11.51 -13.61 4.19
C THR A 79 -11.76 -13.63 2.68
N VAL A 80 -11.00 -12.87 1.89
CA VAL A 80 -11.07 -12.89 0.43
C VAL A 80 -10.75 -14.27 -0.13
N MET A 81 -9.65 -14.87 0.32
CA MET A 81 -9.24 -16.19 -0.14
C MET A 81 -10.28 -17.27 0.23
N LYS A 82 -10.83 -17.20 1.44
CA LYS A 82 -11.90 -18.10 1.90
C LYS A 82 -13.17 -17.91 1.07
N ASN A 83 -13.58 -16.67 0.78
CA ASN A 83 -14.74 -16.39 -0.04
C ASN A 83 -14.56 -16.91 -1.48
N ALA A 84 -13.40 -16.63 -2.08
CA ALA A 84 -13.07 -17.07 -3.43
C ALA A 84 -13.01 -18.60 -3.59
N ALA A 85 -12.49 -19.30 -2.58
CA ALA A 85 -12.41 -20.77 -2.56
C ALA A 85 -13.74 -21.47 -2.24
N SER A 86 -14.70 -20.75 -1.66
CA SER A 86 -15.98 -21.32 -1.22
C SER A 86 -16.96 -21.54 -2.37
N SER A 87 -17.89 -22.47 -2.19
CA SER A 87 -19.02 -22.68 -3.10
C SER A 87 -20.01 -21.52 -3.05
N ALA A 88 -20.79 -21.31 -4.13
CA ALA A 88 -21.71 -20.18 -4.24
C ALA A 88 -22.69 -20.06 -3.04
N ALA A 89 -23.21 -21.18 -2.53
CA ALA A 89 -24.08 -21.21 -1.36
C ALA A 89 -23.35 -20.78 -0.07
N ALA A 90 -22.08 -21.18 0.10
CA ALA A 90 -21.28 -20.81 1.27
C ALA A 90 -20.83 -19.34 1.22
N ARG A 91 -20.58 -18.77 0.04
CA ARG A 91 -20.20 -17.36 -0.14
C ARG A 91 -21.22 -16.38 0.45
N ALA A 92 -22.51 -16.70 0.37
CA ALA A 92 -23.58 -15.86 0.93
C ALA A 92 -23.56 -15.76 2.46
N THR A 93 -22.90 -16.70 3.14
CA THR A 93 -22.83 -16.77 4.62
C THR A 93 -21.52 -16.24 5.19
N ILE A 94 -20.53 -15.96 4.34
CA ILE A 94 -19.22 -15.46 4.78
C ILE A 94 -19.34 -13.97 5.07
N ASP A 95 -18.97 -13.58 6.29
CA ASP A 95 -18.87 -12.17 6.65
C ASP A 95 -17.69 -11.52 5.90
N LEU A 96 -17.99 -10.49 5.12
CA LEU A 96 -17.03 -9.68 4.38
C LEU A 96 -16.69 -8.36 5.10
N SER A 97 -17.14 -8.17 6.35
CA SER A 97 -16.86 -6.96 7.14
C SER A 97 -15.37 -6.58 7.26
N PRO A 98 -14.40 -7.52 7.28
CA PRO A 98 -12.97 -7.17 7.32
C PRO A 98 -12.44 -6.63 5.99
N VAL A 99 -13.19 -6.81 4.89
CA VAL A 99 -12.78 -6.42 3.54
C VAL A 99 -13.25 -4.98 3.25
N ARG A 100 -12.40 -4.17 2.60
CA ARG A 100 -12.77 -2.81 2.17
C ARG A 100 -14.00 -2.83 1.26
N SER A 101 -14.84 -1.79 1.34
CA SER A 101 -16.10 -1.67 0.57
C SER A 101 -15.91 -1.89 -0.93
N ASP A 102 -14.84 -1.35 -1.50
CA ASP A 102 -14.60 -1.37 -2.94
C ASP A 102 -14.24 -2.78 -3.41
N ALA A 103 -13.40 -3.46 -2.63
CA ALA A 103 -13.06 -4.87 -2.87
C ALA A 103 -14.26 -5.79 -2.65
N ARG A 104 -15.15 -5.49 -1.68
CA ARG A 104 -16.40 -6.23 -1.49
C ARG A 104 -17.32 -6.13 -2.70
N LEU A 105 -17.51 -4.93 -3.25
CA LEU A 105 -18.30 -4.74 -4.46
C LEU A 105 -17.72 -5.52 -5.63
N THR A 106 -16.39 -5.44 -5.79
CA THR A 106 -15.69 -6.16 -6.84
C THR A 106 -15.89 -7.68 -6.71
N LEU A 107 -15.76 -8.24 -5.50
CA LEU A 107 -16.02 -9.67 -5.24
C LEU A 107 -17.43 -10.12 -5.57
N LEU A 108 -18.43 -9.28 -5.29
CA LEU A 108 -19.83 -9.59 -5.57
C LEU A 108 -20.17 -9.53 -7.07
N THR A 109 -19.38 -8.82 -7.87
CA THR A 109 -19.57 -8.70 -9.31
C THR A 109 -18.73 -9.68 -10.14
N MET A 110 -17.76 -10.36 -9.50
CA MET A 110 -16.84 -11.26 -10.19
C MET A 110 -17.51 -12.58 -10.60
N ASP A 111 -17.08 -13.10 -11.75
CA ASP A 111 -17.51 -14.41 -12.25
C ASP A 111 -16.75 -15.55 -11.56
N ASP A 112 -17.30 -16.77 -11.62
CA ASP A 112 -16.73 -17.96 -10.98
C ASP A 112 -15.32 -18.30 -11.47
N VAL A 113 -15.00 -17.98 -12.73
CA VAL A 113 -13.65 -18.16 -13.29
C VAL A 113 -12.66 -17.20 -12.64
N GLU A 114 -13.07 -15.95 -12.45
CA GLU A 114 -12.26 -14.90 -11.84
C GLU A 114 -12.05 -15.18 -10.34
N LEU A 115 -13.09 -15.68 -9.65
CA LEU A 115 -13.00 -16.11 -8.25
C LEU A 115 -12.06 -17.32 -8.10
N LYS A 116 -12.08 -18.28 -9.03
CA LYS A 116 -11.10 -19.37 -9.04
C LYS A 116 -9.67 -18.87 -9.26
N ALA A 117 -9.47 -17.89 -10.15
CA ALA A 117 -8.17 -17.27 -10.36
C ALA A 117 -7.68 -16.51 -9.11
N LEU A 118 -8.60 -15.86 -8.37
CA LEU A 118 -8.31 -15.19 -7.11
C LEU A 118 -7.98 -16.19 -5.99
N ALA A 119 -8.68 -17.33 -5.92
CA ALA A 119 -8.41 -18.40 -4.95
C ALA A 119 -7.05 -19.08 -5.19
N ALA A 120 -6.62 -19.20 -6.45
CA ALA A 120 -5.34 -19.77 -6.84
C ALA A 120 -4.16 -18.77 -6.71
N ALA A 121 -4.43 -17.49 -6.45
CA ALA A 121 -3.41 -16.47 -6.33
C ALA A 121 -2.67 -16.55 -4.97
N SER A 122 -1.43 -16.07 -4.94
CA SER A 122 -0.68 -16.00 -3.69
C SER A 122 -1.23 -14.89 -2.77
N PRO A 123 -1.12 -15.04 -1.43
CA PRO A 123 -1.62 -14.05 -0.48
C PRO A 123 -1.05 -12.64 -0.72
N SER A 124 0.20 -12.54 -1.18
CA SER A 124 0.84 -11.27 -1.52
C SER A 124 0.20 -10.58 -2.73
N LYS A 125 -0.29 -11.35 -3.71
CA LYS A 125 -1.04 -10.79 -4.86
C LYS A 125 -2.45 -10.37 -4.45
N VAL A 126 -3.10 -11.14 -3.59
CA VAL A 126 -4.43 -10.80 -3.03
C VAL A 126 -4.36 -9.52 -2.19
N ARG A 127 -3.30 -9.31 -1.41
CA ARG A 127 -3.05 -8.05 -0.69
C ARG A 127 -2.92 -6.86 -1.66
N LYS A 128 -2.12 -7.00 -2.72
CA LYS A 128 -1.99 -5.94 -3.74
C LYS A 128 -3.33 -5.65 -4.41
N TRP A 129 -4.13 -6.68 -4.68
CA TRP A 129 -5.47 -6.55 -5.24
C TRP A 129 -6.41 -5.79 -4.28
N LEU A 130 -6.42 -6.13 -2.99
CA LEU A 130 -7.17 -5.42 -1.94
C LEU A 130 -6.79 -3.93 -1.82
N GLU A 131 -5.52 -3.61 -2.04
CA GLU A 131 -5.00 -2.25 -2.06
C GLU A 131 -5.32 -1.48 -3.36
N GLY A 132 -5.91 -2.13 -4.36
CA GLY A 132 -6.16 -1.55 -5.69
C GLY A 132 -4.88 -1.34 -6.50
N LYS A 133 -3.77 -2.00 -6.13
CA LYS A 133 -2.50 -1.94 -6.84
C LYS A 133 -2.45 -3.01 -7.94
N GLU A 134 -1.51 -2.87 -8.87
CA GLU A 134 -1.22 -3.92 -9.85
C GLU A 134 -0.87 -5.24 -9.16
N HIS A 135 -1.77 -6.21 -9.27
CA HIS A 135 -1.71 -7.49 -8.54
C HIS A 135 -1.16 -8.64 -9.38
N GLY A 136 -1.14 -8.52 -10.71
CA GLY A 136 -0.59 -9.55 -11.62
C GLY A 136 -1.30 -10.90 -11.52
N ILE A 137 -2.62 -10.88 -11.27
CA ILE A 137 -3.50 -12.05 -11.33
C ILE A 137 -4.25 -11.96 -12.65
N PHE A 138 -4.06 -12.95 -13.52
CA PHE A 138 -4.68 -12.96 -14.84
C PHE A 138 -6.18 -13.24 -14.73
N GLY A 139 -6.99 -12.45 -15.45
CA GLY A 139 -8.44 -12.61 -15.48
C GLY A 139 -9.18 -12.13 -14.23
N VAL A 140 -8.50 -11.40 -13.33
CA VAL A 140 -9.16 -10.78 -12.17
C VAL A 140 -9.24 -9.27 -12.39
N PRO A 141 -10.41 -8.64 -12.24
CA PRO A 141 -10.55 -7.20 -12.36
C PRO A 141 -9.81 -6.48 -11.23
N VAL A 142 -9.19 -5.34 -11.57
CA VAL A 142 -8.51 -4.49 -10.58
C VAL A 142 -9.55 -3.84 -9.68
N VAL A 143 -9.36 -3.90 -8.35
CA VAL A 143 -10.19 -3.14 -7.41
C VAL A 143 -9.98 -1.67 -7.68
N THR A 144 -10.97 -1.03 -8.30
CA THR A 144 -10.94 0.40 -8.49
C THR A 144 -11.23 1.01 -7.13
N THR A 145 -10.22 1.61 -6.50
CA THR A 145 -10.46 2.48 -5.35
C THR A 145 -11.25 3.67 -5.87
N LEU A 146 -12.57 3.58 -5.85
CA LEU A 146 -13.42 4.71 -6.13
C LEU A 146 -13.16 5.70 -4.99
N SER A 147 -12.23 6.64 -5.22
CA SER A 147 -12.20 7.92 -4.53
C SER A 147 -13.43 8.76 -4.92
N ASN A 148 -14.58 8.12 -5.08
CA ASN A 148 -15.85 8.78 -5.22
C ASN A 148 -16.47 8.71 -3.83
N LYS A 149 -16.24 9.78 -3.07
CA LYS A 149 -17.27 10.23 -2.13
C LYS A 149 -18.62 10.03 -2.84
N PRO A 150 -19.61 9.36 -2.24
CA PRO A 150 -20.93 9.32 -2.84
C PRO A 150 -21.30 10.76 -3.15
N VAL A 151 -21.51 11.07 -4.43
CA VAL A 151 -21.95 12.40 -4.84
C VAL A 151 -23.31 12.57 -4.17
N SER A 152 -23.32 13.32 -3.07
CA SER A 152 -24.55 13.67 -2.39
C SER A 152 -25.41 14.37 -3.43
N ALA A 153 -26.65 13.89 -3.61
CA ALA A 153 -27.59 14.53 -4.50
C ALA A 153 -27.58 16.05 -4.24
N PRO A 154 -27.52 16.89 -5.28
CA PRO A 154 -27.33 18.33 -5.10
C PRO A 154 -28.38 18.85 -4.11
N VAL A 155 -27.92 19.41 -2.99
CA VAL A 155 -28.80 19.87 -1.89
C VAL A 155 -29.67 21.06 -2.31
N GLN A 156 -29.42 21.64 -3.48
CA GLN A 156 -30.14 22.79 -3.99
C GLN A 156 -30.68 22.55 -5.41
N PRO A 157 -31.95 22.91 -5.68
CA PRO A 157 -32.49 22.89 -7.03
C PRO A 157 -31.79 23.94 -7.89
N VAL A 158 -31.59 23.63 -9.17
CA VAL A 158 -30.95 24.52 -10.15
C VAL A 158 -31.70 25.87 -10.20
N VAL A 159 -30.96 26.97 -10.13
CA VAL A 159 -31.51 28.34 -10.13
C VAL A 159 -32.31 28.56 -11.41
N GLY A 160 -33.59 28.91 -11.29
CA GLY A 160 -34.52 29.14 -12.41
C GLY A 160 -35.67 28.13 -12.57
N MET A 161 -35.76 27.10 -11.71
CA MET A 161 -36.89 26.14 -11.78
C MET A 161 -38.25 26.77 -11.44
N THR A 162 -39.26 26.43 -12.24
CA THR A 162 -40.68 26.75 -11.96
C THR A 162 -41.14 26.10 -10.65
N PRO A 163 -42.17 26.65 -9.96
CA PRO A 163 -42.64 26.12 -8.68
C PRO A 163 -43.02 24.63 -8.74
N GLN A 164 -43.60 24.20 -9.86
CA GLN A 164 -44.00 22.81 -10.10
C GLN A 164 -42.78 21.90 -10.29
N ALA A 165 -41.78 22.34 -11.07
CA ALA A 165 -40.53 21.60 -11.26
C ALA A 165 -39.78 21.41 -9.93
N ARG A 166 -39.84 22.40 -9.03
CA ARG A 166 -39.24 22.31 -7.69
C ARG A 166 -39.93 21.27 -6.81
N MET A 167 -41.25 21.11 -6.93
CA MET A 167 -42.01 20.11 -6.20
C MET A 167 -41.72 18.70 -6.72
N ILE A 168 -41.69 18.52 -8.04
CA ILE A 168 -41.33 17.25 -8.70
C ILE A 168 -39.90 16.86 -8.31
N TRP A 169 -38.95 17.80 -8.37
CA TRP A 169 -37.57 17.57 -7.96
C TRP A 169 -37.46 17.13 -6.49
N ARG A 170 -38.19 17.76 -5.57
CA ARG A 170 -38.21 17.39 -4.15
C ARG A 170 -38.77 15.98 -3.92
N ILE A 171 -39.73 15.57 -4.74
CA ILE A 171 -40.33 14.24 -4.69
C ILE A 171 -39.32 13.21 -5.24
N GLN A 172 -38.74 13.47 -6.42
CA GLN A 172 -37.72 12.61 -7.05
C GLN A 172 -36.46 12.46 -6.20
N SER A 173 -35.98 13.56 -5.58
CA SER A 173 -34.79 13.54 -4.72
C SER A 173 -35.01 12.72 -3.44
N ARG A 174 -36.26 12.57 -2.98
CA ARG A 174 -36.63 11.73 -1.83
C ARG A 174 -36.94 10.28 -2.23
N LEU A 175 -37.30 10.03 -3.48
CA LEU A 175 -37.64 8.71 -4.00
C LEU A 175 -36.42 7.91 -4.51
N GLY A 176 -35.27 8.56 -4.71
CA GLY A 176 -33.95 7.93 -4.64
C GLY A 176 -33.80 6.57 -5.34
N LYS A 177 -34.41 6.38 -6.51
CA LYS A 177 -34.00 5.32 -7.44
C LYS A 177 -33.31 6.00 -8.61
N PRO A 178 -32.03 5.71 -8.88
CA PRO A 178 -31.36 6.22 -10.06
C PRO A 178 -32.02 5.63 -11.32
N ASP A 179 -32.22 6.45 -12.35
CA ASP A 179 -32.80 6.08 -13.66
C ASP A 179 -32.03 4.98 -14.41
N HIS A 180 -30.95 4.45 -13.83
CA HIS A 180 -30.09 3.41 -14.38
C HIS A 180 -30.34 2.02 -13.77
N SER A 181 -31.22 1.88 -12.77
CA SER A 181 -31.53 0.57 -12.21
C SER A 181 -32.50 -0.19 -13.11
N LYS A 182 -31.99 -1.12 -13.92
CA LYS A 182 -32.83 -2.16 -14.54
C LYS A 182 -33.43 -3.03 -13.43
N GLU A 183 -34.73 -3.24 -13.49
CA GLU A 183 -35.45 -4.10 -12.55
C GLU A 183 -34.89 -5.52 -12.59
N PHE A 184 -34.67 -6.09 -11.40
CA PHE A 184 -34.24 -7.48 -11.22
C PHE A 184 -35.41 -8.40 -11.62
N ARG A 185 -35.33 -9.03 -12.80
CA ARG A 185 -36.25 -10.10 -13.19
C ARG A 185 -35.76 -11.42 -12.61
N ILE A 186 -36.54 -12.00 -11.71
CA ILE A 186 -36.40 -13.40 -11.33
C ILE A 186 -37.13 -14.21 -12.41
N ALA A 187 -36.40 -15.08 -13.10
CA ALA A 187 -36.94 -16.18 -13.90
C ALA A 187 -36.92 -17.47 -13.08
#